data_AF-A9QQ99-F1
#
_entry.id   AF-A9QQ99-F1
#
_cell.length_a   1.000
_cell.length_b   1.000
_cell.length_c   1.000
_cell.angle_alpha   90.00
_cell.angle_beta   90.00
_cell.angle_gamma   90.00
#
_symmetry.space_group_name_H-M   'P 1'
#
loop_
_entity.id
_entity.type
_entity.pdbx_description
1 polymer ?
#
loop_
_entity_poly.entity_id
_entity_poly.type
_entity_poly.pdbx_seq_one_letter_code
_entity_poly.pdbx_strand_id
1 'polypeptide(L)'
;KENETLPSTYRDNSGKTVTLKPSKFSDLQAGLNSGRILLGKVVCHVYCSDAPSFTFCMIDEEENCFAVNVYNMVQGKGVIIGDSVCIFQPFVQHFDFDYKDKVFKFSIIRVNSPLQLEVNGKKLGTDVQAAPRLSVTVKSD
;
A
#
# COMPACT_ATOMS: atom_id res chain seq x y z
N LYS A 1 -21.28 8.47 9.27
CA LYS A 1 -20.60 7.84 10.42
C LYS A 1 -20.96 6.37 10.40
N GLU A 2 -20.29 5.60 9.55
CA GLU A 2 -20.33 4.14 9.57
C GLU A 2 -19.07 3.74 10.32
N ASN A 3 -19.20 2.99 11.42
CA ASN A 3 -18.05 2.49 12.17
C ASN A 3 -17.43 1.35 11.35
N GLU A 4 -16.60 1.71 10.37
CA GLU A 4 -15.77 0.76 9.62
C GLU A 4 -14.95 -0.04 10.63
N THR A 5 -15.32 -1.30 10.81
CA THR A 5 -14.78 -2.15 11.86
C THR A 5 -13.46 -2.72 11.35
N LEU A 6 -12.34 -2.34 11.96
CA LEU A 6 -11.03 -2.83 11.53
C LEU A 6 -10.93 -4.35 11.69
N PRO A 7 -10.35 -5.07 10.72
CA PRO A 7 -10.13 -6.50 10.85
C PRO A 7 -9.14 -6.78 11.99
N SER A 8 -9.50 -7.72 12.86
CA SER A 8 -8.71 -8.11 14.03
C SER A 8 -7.60 -9.10 13.70
N THR A 9 -7.66 -9.76 12.53
CA THR A 9 -6.70 -10.79 12.12
C THR A 9 -6.34 -10.71 10.64
N TYR A 10 -5.09 -11.04 10.34
CA TYR A 10 -4.55 -11.13 8.98
C TYR A 10 -3.73 -12.41 8.83
N ARG A 11 -3.89 -13.09 7.69
CA ARG A 11 -3.09 -14.26 7.35
C ARG A 11 -1.94 -13.80 6.47
N ASP A 12 -0.72 -13.94 6.95
CA ASP A 12 0.46 -13.56 6.20
C ASP A 12 0.78 -14.55 5.07
N ASN A 13 1.81 -14.22 4.27
CA ASN A 13 2.26 -15.06 3.17
C ASN A 13 2.83 -16.42 3.61
N SER A 14 3.17 -16.59 4.90
CA SER A 14 3.58 -17.87 5.48
C SER A 14 2.39 -18.74 5.91
N GLY A 15 1.17 -18.22 5.77
CA GLY A 15 -0.06 -18.88 6.18
C GLY A 15 -0.39 -18.71 7.66
N LYS A 16 0.41 -17.94 8.42
CA LYS A 16 0.21 -17.70 9.85
C LYS A 16 -0.80 -16.58 10.05
N THR A 17 -1.75 -16.80 10.97
CA THR A 17 -2.68 -15.77 11.41
C THR A 17 -2.03 -14.89 12.47
N VAL A 18 -2.04 -13.58 12.24
CA VAL A 18 -1.48 -12.56 13.13
C VAL A 18 -2.61 -11.67 13.61
N THR A 19 -2.68 -11.42 14.91
CA THR A 19 -3.57 -10.42 15.50
C THR A 19 -3.04 -9.03 15.20
N LEU A 20 -3.91 -8.16 14.68
CA LEU A 20 -3.54 -6.81 14.28
C LEU A 20 -3.96 -5.79 15.34
N LYS A 21 -3.05 -4.86 15.64
CA LYS A 21 -3.31 -3.70 16.48
C LYS A 21 -3.43 -2.46 15.58
N PRO A 22 -4.52 -1.68 15.70
CA PRO A 22 -4.61 -0.38 15.05
C PRO A 22 -3.40 0.49 15.40
N SER A 23 -2.96 1.27 14.42
CA SER A 23 -1.85 2.22 14.53
C SER A 23 -2.12 3.40 13.63
N LYS A 24 -1.64 4.56 14.07
CA LYS A 24 -1.58 5.80 13.29
C LYS A 24 -0.24 5.89 12.57
N PHE A 25 -0.09 6.85 11.66
CA PHE A 25 1.20 7.09 11.01
C PHE A 25 2.30 7.46 12.00
N SER A 26 1.96 8.24 13.04
CA SER A 26 2.86 8.67 14.11
C SER A 26 3.38 7.51 14.98
N ASP A 27 2.66 6.37 15.02
CA ASP A 27 3.08 5.19 15.79
C ASP A 27 4.07 4.29 15.03
N LEU A 28 4.20 4.46 13.71
CA LEU A 28 4.96 3.55 12.87
C LEU A 28 6.46 3.85 12.92
N GLN A 29 7.26 2.79 12.85
CA GLN A 29 8.71 2.87 12.76
C GLN A 29 9.16 2.59 11.32
N ALA A 30 10.34 3.09 10.94
CA ALA A 30 10.97 2.75 9.67
C ALA A 30 11.14 1.22 9.53
N GLY A 31 10.86 0.70 8.35
CA GLY A 31 10.86 -0.74 8.08
C GLY A 31 9.50 -1.41 8.33
N LEU A 32 9.52 -2.71 8.59
CA LEU A 32 8.32 -3.53 8.72
C LEU A 32 7.66 -3.37 10.09
N ASN A 33 6.39 -2.96 10.12
CA ASN A 33 5.59 -2.86 11.33
C ASN A 33 4.69 -4.10 11.48
N SER A 34 5.27 -5.24 11.88
CA SER A 34 4.54 -6.50 12.04
C SER A 34 3.42 -6.40 13.09
N GLY A 35 2.29 -7.06 12.82
CA GLY A 35 1.13 -7.05 13.73
C GLY A 35 0.42 -5.69 13.84
N ARG A 36 0.75 -4.72 12.98
CA ARG A 36 0.07 -3.41 12.92
C ARG A 36 -0.87 -3.33 11.71
N ILE A 37 -1.93 -2.55 11.89
CA ILE A 37 -2.84 -2.17 10.81
C ILE A 37 -3.02 -0.67 10.82
N LEU A 38 -2.83 -0.06 9.65
CA LEU A 38 -3.07 1.35 9.43
C LEU A 38 -4.40 1.51 8.70
N LEU A 39 -5.23 2.46 9.13
CA LEU A 39 -6.44 2.89 8.43
C LEU A 39 -6.28 4.35 8.02
N GLY A 40 -6.72 4.69 6.82
CA GLY A 40 -6.80 6.07 6.41
C GLY A 40 -7.65 6.29 5.16
N LYS A 41 -7.76 7.55 4.76
CA LYS A 41 -8.56 8.01 3.62
C LYS A 41 -7.67 8.41 2.45
N VAL A 42 -8.01 7.95 1.25
CA VAL A 42 -7.31 8.34 0.02
C VAL A 42 -7.60 9.80 -0.30
N VAL A 43 -6.55 10.60 -0.50
CA VAL A 43 -6.65 12.04 -0.79
C VAL A 43 -6.19 12.42 -2.19
N CYS A 44 -5.26 11.67 -2.80
CA CYS A 44 -4.87 11.90 -4.18
C CYS A 44 -4.21 10.67 -4.82
N HIS A 45 -4.05 10.72 -6.15
CA HIS A 45 -3.27 9.77 -6.92
C HIS A 45 -2.02 10.44 -7.48
N VAL A 46 -0.91 9.70 -7.48
CA VAL A 46 0.33 10.13 -8.12
C VAL A 46 0.54 9.24 -9.33
N TYR A 47 0.30 9.80 -10.52
CA TYR A 47 0.50 9.07 -11.76
C TYR A 47 1.94 9.23 -12.25
N CYS A 48 2.58 8.10 -12.55
CA CYS A 48 3.86 8.05 -13.25
C CYS A 48 3.78 6.90 -14.25
N SER A 49 3.86 7.21 -15.54
CA SER A 49 3.68 6.23 -16.63
C SER A 49 4.67 5.07 -16.56
N ASP A 50 5.86 5.33 -16.03
CA ASP A 50 6.97 4.39 -16.02
C ASP A 50 7.19 3.76 -14.63
N ALA A 51 6.34 4.09 -13.65
CA ALA A 51 6.46 3.55 -12.31
C ALA A 51 5.95 2.11 -12.27
N PRO A 52 6.71 1.17 -11.66
CA PRO A 52 6.27 -0.22 -11.50
C PRO A 52 5.21 -0.38 -10.39
N SER A 53 4.81 0.71 -9.71
CA SER A 53 3.84 0.71 -8.61
C SER A 53 2.67 1.63 -8.91
N PHE A 54 1.49 1.24 -8.43
CA PHE A 54 0.35 2.13 -8.30
C PHE A 54 0.54 3.00 -7.05
N THR A 55 0.57 4.33 -7.22
CA THR A 55 0.86 5.27 -6.12
C THR A 55 -0.33 6.18 -5.82
N PHE A 56 -0.70 6.25 -4.55
CA PHE A 56 -1.70 7.18 -4.03
C PHE A 56 -1.21 7.78 -2.71
N CYS A 57 -1.82 8.87 -2.27
CA CYS A 57 -1.59 9.40 -0.92
C CYS A 57 -2.83 9.18 -0.07
N MET A 58 -2.60 8.90 1.21
CA MET A 58 -3.66 8.76 2.19
C MET A 58 -3.34 9.51 3.48
N ILE A 59 -4.38 9.90 4.18
CA ILE A 59 -4.31 10.54 5.50
C ILE A 59 -4.89 9.64 6.58
N ASP A 60 -4.34 9.68 7.79
CA ASP A 60 -4.93 9.06 8.97
C ASP A 60 -5.82 10.07 9.74
N GLU A 61 -6.26 9.68 10.93
CA GLU A 61 -7.06 10.52 11.82
C GLU A 61 -6.31 11.72 12.42
N GLU A 62 -4.98 11.73 12.35
CA GLU A 62 -4.12 12.85 12.78
C GLU A 62 -3.72 13.75 11.61
N GLU A 63 -4.32 13.55 10.43
CA GLU A 63 -4.04 14.29 9.20
C GLU A 63 -2.59 14.13 8.70
N ASN A 64 -1.85 13.13 9.21
CA ASN A 64 -0.53 12.79 8.67
C ASN A 64 -0.72 12.21 7.26
N CYS A 65 0.04 12.69 6.28
CA CYS A 65 -0.08 12.28 4.88
C CYS A 65 1.14 11.50 4.42
N PHE A 66 0.92 10.26 3.98
CA PHE A 66 1.98 9.40 3.42
C PHE A 66 1.60 8.99 2.01
N ALA A 67 2.60 8.89 1.14
CA ALA A 67 2.41 8.20 -0.13
C ALA A 67 2.44 6.68 0.08
N VAL A 68 1.66 5.94 -0.69
CA VAL A 68 1.56 4.49 -0.64
C VAL A 68 1.89 3.96 -2.02
N ASN A 69 2.93 3.13 -2.10
CA ASN A 69 3.35 2.46 -3.33
C ASN A 69 2.91 1.01 -3.30
N VAL A 70 1.91 0.67 -4.11
CA VAL A 70 1.39 -0.68 -4.26
C VAL A 70 2.02 -1.35 -5.46
N TYR A 71 2.83 -2.36 -5.19
CA TYR A 71 3.47 -3.19 -6.21
C TYR A 71 2.57 -4.38 -6.56
N ASN A 72 2.86 -4.99 -7.70
CA ASN A 72 2.16 -6.18 -8.18
C ASN A 72 0.64 -5.99 -8.33
N MET A 73 0.19 -4.75 -8.57
CA MET A 73 -1.19 -4.42 -8.88
C MET A 73 -1.41 -4.55 -10.38
N VAL A 74 -2.53 -5.15 -10.80
CA VAL A 74 -2.89 -5.19 -12.22
C VAL A 74 -3.26 -3.79 -12.71
N GLN A 75 -2.87 -3.48 -13.95
CA GLN A 75 -3.16 -2.20 -14.56
C GLN A 75 -4.68 -1.93 -14.62
N GLY A 76 -5.09 -0.69 -14.36
CA GLY A 76 -6.49 -0.28 -14.39
C GLY A 76 -7.30 -0.62 -13.13
N LYS A 77 -6.69 -1.29 -12.15
CA LYS A 77 -7.26 -1.45 -10.80
C LYS A 77 -6.54 -0.51 -9.84
N GLY A 78 -7.23 -0.11 -8.77
CA GLY A 78 -6.70 0.82 -7.78
C GLY A 78 -7.77 1.20 -6.76
N VAL A 79 -7.48 2.25 -6.01
CA VAL A 79 -8.42 2.94 -5.13
C VAL A 79 -8.83 4.27 -5.75
N ILE A 80 -9.85 4.93 -5.20
CA ILE A 80 -10.26 6.27 -5.58
C ILE A 80 -10.22 7.22 -4.38
N ILE A 81 -10.17 8.53 -4.67
CA ILE A 81 -10.23 9.58 -3.64
C ILE A 81 -11.49 9.39 -2.78
N GLY A 82 -11.32 9.42 -1.46
CA GLY A 82 -12.39 9.21 -0.48
C GLY A 82 -12.53 7.76 0.00
N ASP A 83 -11.91 6.79 -0.67
CA ASP A 83 -11.88 5.41 -0.19
C ASP A 83 -11.18 5.32 1.17
N SER A 84 -11.73 4.47 2.05
CA SER A 84 -11.05 4.00 3.24
C SER A 84 -10.14 2.83 2.87
N VAL A 85 -8.87 2.95 3.20
CA VAL A 85 -7.88 1.89 2.93
C VAL A 85 -7.26 1.45 4.24
N CYS A 86 -7.29 0.15 4.49
CA CYS A 86 -6.47 -0.48 5.52
C CYS A 86 -5.23 -1.11 4.90
N ILE A 87 -4.08 -0.96 5.57
CA ILE A 87 -2.82 -1.59 5.17
C ILE A 87 -2.36 -2.53 6.29
N PHE A 88 -2.21 -3.81 5.95
CA PHE A 88 -1.70 -4.83 6.87
C PHE A 88 -0.18 -4.84 6.90
N GLN A 89 0.39 -4.77 8.10
CA GLN A 89 1.83 -4.83 8.36
C GLN A 89 2.61 -3.82 7.50
N PRO A 90 2.35 -2.51 7.65
CA PRO A 90 2.90 -1.49 6.78
C PRO A 90 4.43 -1.45 6.85
N PHE A 91 5.06 -1.34 5.69
CA PHE A 91 6.51 -1.16 5.57
C PHE A 91 6.81 0.31 5.29
N VAL A 92 7.33 1.03 6.29
CA VAL A 92 7.57 2.47 6.19
C VAL A 92 8.98 2.75 5.67
N GLN A 93 9.11 3.73 4.78
CA GLN A 93 10.39 4.26 4.34
C GLN A 93 10.37 5.78 4.42
N HIS A 94 11.46 6.36 4.93
CA HIS A 94 11.66 7.80 4.96
C HIS A 94 12.71 8.17 3.92
N PHE A 95 12.41 9.18 3.11
CA PHE A 95 13.32 9.75 2.12
C PHE A 95 13.72 11.15 2.56
N ASP A 96 15.02 11.40 2.53
CA ASP A 96 15.65 12.70 2.75
C ASP A 96 16.88 12.76 1.83
N PHE A 97 16.74 13.43 0.68
CA PHE A 97 17.82 13.51 -0.31
C PHE A 97 17.76 14.78 -1.13
N ASP A 98 18.90 15.17 -1.68
CA ASP A 98 19.06 16.32 -2.57
C ASP A 98 19.21 15.88 -4.03
N TYR A 99 18.50 16.54 -4.93
CA TYR A 99 18.63 16.32 -6.38
C TYR A 99 18.30 17.58 -7.17
N LYS A 100 19.20 18.00 -8.06
CA LYS A 100 19.05 19.20 -8.91
C LYS A 100 18.61 20.44 -8.10
N ASP A 101 19.38 20.75 -7.06
CA ASP A 101 19.18 21.92 -6.19
C ASP A 101 17.83 21.94 -5.45
N LYS A 102 17.21 20.77 -5.28
CA LYS A 102 15.98 20.59 -4.50
C LYS A 102 16.18 19.53 -3.44
N VAL A 103 15.69 19.84 -2.24
CA VAL A 103 15.64 18.92 -1.10
C VAL A 103 14.29 18.21 -1.13
N PHE A 104 14.31 16.87 -1.08
CA PHE A 104 13.12 16.04 -1.04
C PHE A 104 13.04 15.32 0.30
N LYS A 105 11.99 15.63 1.07
CA LYS A 105 11.70 14.99 2.36
C LYS A 105 10.28 14.49 2.40
N PHE A 106 10.10 13.17 2.46
CA PHE A 106 8.78 12.55 2.51
C PHE A 106 8.87 11.12 3.04
N SER A 107 7.73 10.61 3.49
CA SER A 107 7.59 9.23 3.94
C SER A 107 6.65 8.47 3.01
N ILE A 108 6.94 7.19 2.81
CA ILE A 108 6.04 6.28 2.07
C ILE A 108 5.74 5.03 2.86
N ILE A 109 4.65 4.38 2.48
CA ILE A 109 4.39 2.97 2.78
C ILE A 109 4.60 2.16 1.51
N ARG A 110 5.47 1.16 1.60
CA ARG A 110 5.66 0.16 0.58
C ARG A 110 4.70 -1.01 0.81
N VAL A 111 3.89 -1.32 -0.19
CA VAL A 111 2.97 -2.45 -0.20
C VAL A 111 3.37 -3.40 -1.31
N ASN A 112 3.83 -4.60 -0.96
CA ASN A 112 4.40 -5.53 -1.95
C ASN A 112 3.34 -6.23 -2.81
N SER A 113 2.14 -6.39 -2.26
CA SER A 113 1.00 -6.99 -2.96
C SER A 113 -0.29 -6.29 -2.55
N PRO A 114 -1.24 -6.07 -3.46
CA PRO A 114 -2.55 -5.50 -3.12
C PRO A 114 -3.35 -6.36 -2.15
N LEU A 115 -3.01 -7.65 -1.97
CA LEU A 115 -3.62 -8.52 -0.95
C LEU A 115 -3.32 -8.08 0.50
N GLN A 116 -2.38 -7.16 0.68
CA GLN A 116 -2.14 -6.51 1.97
C GLN A 116 -3.12 -5.36 2.25
N LEU A 117 -4.08 -5.12 1.35
CA LEU A 117 -5.03 -4.02 1.45
C LEU A 117 -6.46 -4.50 1.68
N GLU A 118 -7.20 -3.67 2.39
CA GLU A 118 -8.66 -3.71 2.49
C GLU A 118 -9.20 -2.35 2.09
N VAL A 119 -10.18 -2.31 1.19
CA VAL A 119 -10.75 -1.06 0.67
C VAL A 119 -12.23 -1.02 1.01
N ASN A 120 -12.66 0.01 1.73
CA ASN A 120 -14.05 0.19 2.20
C ASN A 120 -14.60 -1.07 2.89
N GLY A 121 -13.80 -1.67 3.77
CA GLY A 121 -14.15 -2.90 4.50
C GLY A 121 -14.09 -4.20 3.68
N LYS A 122 -13.62 -4.16 2.42
CA LYS A 122 -13.53 -5.33 1.53
C LYS A 122 -12.08 -5.70 1.23
N LYS A 123 -11.68 -6.91 1.59
CA LYS A 123 -10.32 -7.41 1.29
C LYS A 123 -10.16 -7.56 -0.21
N LEU A 124 -9.02 -7.08 -0.71
CA LEU A 124 -8.69 -7.24 -2.12
C LEU A 124 -8.33 -8.69 -2.42
N GLY A 125 -8.86 -9.21 -3.54
CA GLY A 125 -8.66 -10.57 -4.01
C GLY A 125 -7.49 -10.72 -4.98
N THR A 126 -7.26 -11.95 -5.44
CA THR A 126 -6.20 -12.24 -6.42
C THR A 126 -6.47 -11.64 -7.80
N ASP A 127 -7.69 -11.21 -8.08
CA ASP A 127 -8.10 -10.56 -9.33
C ASP A 127 -7.47 -9.17 -9.54
N VAL A 128 -7.04 -8.52 -8.45
CA VAL A 128 -6.34 -7.24 -8.52
C VAL A 128 -4.81 -7.38 -8.53
N GLN A 129 -4.29 -8.59 -8.32
CA GLN A 129 -2.86 -8.86 -8.36
C GLN A 129 -2.42 -9.17 -9.79
N ALA A 130 -1.28 -8.62 -10.23
CA ALA A 130 -0.76 -8.91 -11.57
C ALA A 130 -0.30 -10.38 -11.67
N ALA A 131 -0.76 -11.06 -12.72
CA ALA A 131 -0.33 -12.42 -13.02
C ALA A 131 1.03 -12.42 -13.77
N PRO A 132 1.91 -13.39 -13.51
CA PRO A 132 3.14 -13.54 -14.30
C PRO A 132 2.79 -13.79 -15.78
N ARG A 133 3.45 -13.09 -16.69
CA ARG A 133 3.32 -13.30 -18.14
C ARG A 133 4.59 -13.96 -18.68
N LEU A 134 4.43 -15.14 -19.28
CA LEU A 134 5.49 -15.83 -20.00
C LEU A 134 5.37 -15.49 -21.50
N SER A 135 6.45 -14.98 -22.08
CA SER A 135 6.59 -14.81 -23.54
C SER A 135 7.67 -15.75 -24.04
N VAL A 136 7.34 -16.57 -25.04
CA VAL A 136 8.27 -17.51 -25.65
C VAL A 136 8.46 -17.12 -27.12
N THR A 137 9.69 -16.90 -27.52
CA THR A 137 10.06 -16.67 -28.93
C THR A 137 10.98 -17.80 -29.37
N VAL A 138 10.51 -18.61 -30.32
CA VAL A 138 11.35 -19.61 -30.97
C VAL A 138 12.25 -18.88 -31.97
N LYS A 139 13.57 -19.02 -31.83
CA LYS A 139 14.52 -18.58 -32.86
C LYS A 139 14.79 -19.74 -33.81
N SER A 140 14.72 -19.46 -35.10
CA SER A 140 15.17 -20.36 -36.16
C SER A 140 16.58 -19.92 -36.61
N ASP A 141 17.46 -20.90 -36.85
CA ASP A 141 18.82 -20.69 -37.38
C ASP A 141 18.83 -20.21 -38.84
#